data_AF-A0A846E652-F1
#
_entry.id   AF-A0A846E652-F1
#
_cell.length_a   1.000
_cell.length_b   1.000
_cell.length_c   1.000
_cell.angle_alpha   90.00
_cell.angle_beta   90.00
_cell.angle_gamma   90.00
#
_symmetry.space_group_name_H-M   'P 1'
#
loop_
_entity.id
_entity.type
_entity.pdbx_description
1 polymer ?
#
loop_
_entity_poly.entity_id
_entity_poly.type
_entity_poly.pdbx_seq_one_letter_code
_entity_poly.pdbx_strand_id
1 'polypeptide(L)'
;MLKIQPPTAIDFDPAIVAKDRDNKPVLMIDVRFSSMYGSPELDIFKMEEYQHIPFLMFANSNVIRIFKSPDFAEVNRLETKKVLGFYDGSSIEGIIYQFTLITLLQSWLRDLDYHWKSENPPYLEEIKAIGLLALLEDITTEDLQLLS
;
A
#
# COMPACT_ATOMS: atom_id res chain seq x y z
N MET A 1 29.09 -0.09 -19.84
CA MET A 1 28.05 -0.16 -18.79
C MET A 1 26.75 0.34 -19.39
N LEU A 2 25.74 -0.54 -19.56
CA LEU A 2 24.38 -0.09 -19.85
C LEU A 2 23.87 0.65 -18.60
N LYS A 3 23.50 1.93 -18.74
CA LYS A 3 22.72 2.62 -17.72
C LYS A 3 21.27 2.18 -17.92
N ILE A 4 20.80 1.26 -17.08
CA ILE A 4 19.37 0.93 -17.02
C ILE A 4 18.68 2.18 -16.49
N GLN A 5 17.80 2.78 -17.30
CA GLN A 5 16.97 3.88 -16.84
C GLN A 5 15.83 3.32 -15.98
N PRO A 6 15.52 3.95 -14.84
CA PRO A 6 14.33 3.62 -14.08
C PRO A 6 13.07 3.71 -14.97
N PRO A 7 12.11 2.78 -14.87
CA PRO A 7 10.85 2.92 -15.55
C PRO A 7 10.13 4.20 -15.11
N THR A 8 9.47 4.86 -16.06
CA THR A 8 8.55 5.98 -15.78
C THR A 8 7.12 5.50 -15.61
N ALA A 9 6.83 4.26 -16.01
CA ALA A 9 5.51 3.65 -15.91
C ALA A 9 5.58 2.16 -15.60
N ILE A 10 4.54 1.63 -14.95
CA ILE A 10 4.34 0.21 -14.67
C ILE A 10 2.87 -0.18 -14.88
N ASP A 11 2.63 -1.48 -15.03
CA ASP A 11 1.30 -2.05 -14.83
C ASP A 11 1.11 -2.33 -13.32
N PHE A 12 -0.09 -2.06 -12.82
CA PHE A 12 -0.49 -2.41 -11.46
C PHE A 12 -0.48 -3.93 -11.28
N ASP A 13 0.23 -4.41 -10.26
CA ASP A 13 0.44 -5.84 -9.99
C ASP A 13 0.38 -6.08 -8.48
N PRO A 14 -0.80 -6.41 -7.93
CA PRO A 14 -0.99 -6.45 -6.50
C PRO A 14 -0.22 -7.63 -5.87
N ALA A 15 0.51 -7.32 -4.80
CA ALA A 15 1.21 -8.28 -3.97
C ALA A 15 0.42 -8.65 -2.71
N ILE A 16 -0.51 -7.79 -2.27
CA ILE A 16 -1.33 -7.99 -1.06
C ILE A 16 -2.79 -7.69 -1.39
N VAL A 17 -3.70 -8.43 -0.77
CA VAL A 17 -5.12 -8.10 -0.68
C VAL A 17 -5.54 -7.93 0.77
N ALA A 18 -6.32 -6.89 1.08
CA ALA A 18 -7.06 -6.79 2.33
C ALA A 18 -8.54 -7.10 2.08
N LYS A 19 -9.12 -7.92 2.93
CA LYS A 19 -10.51 -8.39 2.82
C LYS A 19 -11.28 -8.09 4.10
N ASP A 20 -12.54 -7.72 3.94
CA ASP A 20 -13.46 -7.51 5.06
C ASP A 20 -13.87 -8.84 5.73
N ARG A 21 -14.68 -8.76 6.78
CA ARG A 21 -15.22 -9.92 7.51
C ARG A 21 -16.06 -10.89 6.65
N ASP A 22 -16.58 -10.44 5.51
CA ASP A 22 -17.32 -11.26 4.55
C ASP A 22 -16.38 -11.89 3.50
N ASN A 23 -15.06 -11.76 3.67
CA ASN A 23 -14.01 -12.20 2.74
C ASN A 23 -14.07 -11.48 1.38
N LYS A 24 -14.67 -10.28 1.32
CA LYS A 24 -14.70 -9.46 0.11
C LYS A 24 -13.46 -8.57 0.07
N PRO A 25 -12.73 -8.51 -1.07
CA PRO A 25 -11.59 -7.63 -1.17
C PRO A 25 -12.01 -6.15 -1.14
N VAL A 26 -11.43 -5.39 -0.22
CA VAL A 26 -11.70 -3.95 -0.04
C VAL A 26 -10.53 -3.08 -0.50
N LEU A 27 -9.32 -3.65 -0.51
CA LEU A 27 -8.09 -2.99 -0.90
C LEU A 27 -7.15 -4.00 -1.57
N MET A 28 -6.58 -3.64 -2.72
CA MET A 28 -5.45 -4.34 -3.33
C MET A 28 -4.21 -3.46 -3.36
N ILE A 29 -3.04 -4.05 -3.13
CA ILE A 29 -1.81 -3.30 -2.89
C ILE A 29 -0.69 -3.81 -3.80
N ASP A 30 -0.25 -2.99 -4.75
CA ASP A 30 1.00 -3.20 -5.48
C ASP A 30 2.17 -2.68 -4.63
N VAL A 31 3.15 -3.55 -4.38
CA VAL A 31 4.32 -3.27 -3.57
C VAL A 31 5.57 -3.37 -4.44
N ARG A 32 6.16 -2.24 -4.79
CA ARG A 32 7.40 -2.17 -5.59
C ARG A 32 8.54 -1.57 -4.78
N PHE A 33 9.50 -2.41 -4.41
CA PHE A 33 10.60 -1.95 -3.54
C PHE A 33 11.84 -1.44 -4.29
N SER A 34 12.17 -2.01 -5.46
CA SER A 34 13.44 -1.70 -6.14
C SER A 34 13.61 -0.19 -6.33
N SER A 35 14.84 0.33 -6.15
CA SER A 35 15.14 1.76 -6.36
C SER A 35 14.76 2.25 -7.75
N MET A 36 14.64 1.35 -8.73
CA MET A 36 14.10 1.63 -10.06
C MET A 36 12.64 2.10 -10.04
N TYR A 37 11.84 1.69 -9.05
CA TYR A 37 10.46 2.09 -8.86
C TYR A 37 10.31 3.17 -7.79
N GLY A 38 11.42 3.69 -7.26
CA GLY A 38 11.41 4.71 -6.21
C GLY A 38 10.90 6.08 -6.67
N SER A 39 10.65 6.28 -7.97
CA SER A 39 10.02 7.52 -8.44
C SER A 39 8.65 7.69 -7.78
N PRO A 40 8.37 8.81 -7.11
CA PRO A 40 7.03 9.08 -6.57
C PRO A 40 6.00 9.36 -7.68
N GLU A 41 6.47 9.74 -8.88
CA GLU A 41 5.63 10.10 -10.04
C GLU A 41 5.58 8.98 -11.09
N LEU A 42 5.64 7.71 -10.65
CA LEU A 42 5.51 6.58 -11.56
C LEU A 42 4.08 6.52 -12.11
N ASP A 43 3.91 6.47 -13.42
CA ASP A 43 2.61 6.22 -14.03
C ASP A 43 2.20 4.76 -13.77
N ILE A 44 0.94 4.55 -13.37
CA ILE A 44 0.41 3.22 -13.03
C ILE A 44 -0.76 2.93 -13.97
N PHE A 45 -0.59 1.91 -14.80
CA PHE A 45 -1.58 1.47 -15.77
C PHE A 45 -2.32 0.20 -15.30
N LYS A 46 -3.40 -0.16 -16.00
CA LYS A 46 -4.19 -1.38 -15.78
C LYS A 46 -4.91 -1.47 -14.44
N MET A 47 -5.06 -0.36 -13.73
CA MET A 47 -5.88 -0.30 -12.51
C MET A 47 -7.34 -0.67 -12.80
N GLU A 48 -7.82 -0.41 -14.02
CA GLU A 48 -9.18 -0.74 -14.48
C GLU A 48 -9.53 -2.24 -14.42
N GLU A 49 -8.54 -3.13 -14.43
CA GLU A 49 -8.75 -4.57 -14.22
C GLU A 49 -9.31 -4.87 -12.82
N TYR A 50 -9.12 -3.94 -11.87
CA TYR A 50 -9.50 -4.04 -10.47
C TYR A 50 -10.64 -3.08 -10.08
N GLN A 51 -11.43 -2.56 -11.04
CA GLN A 51 -12.54 -1.61 -10.79
C GLN A 51 -13.64 -2.09 -9.83
N HIS A 52 -13.69 -3.40 -9.56
CA HIS A 52 -14.62 -3.99 -8.61
C HIS A 52 -14.13 -3.87 -7.16
N ILE A 53 -12.88 -3.45 -6.95
CA ILE A 53 -12.28 -3.22 -5.63
C ILE A 53 -12.45 -1.74 -5.27
N PRO A 54 -12.97 -1.41 -4.07
CA PRO A 54 -13.20 -0.02 -3.67
C PRO A 54 -11.95 0.88 -3.71
N PHE A 55 -10.81 0.35 -3.27
CA PHE A 55 -9.53 1.07 -3.23
C PHE A 55 -8.39 0.25 -3.78
N LEU A 56 -7.44 0.93 -4.43
CA LEU A 56 -6.13 0.41 -4.76
C LEU A 56 -5.06 1.20 -4.03
N MET A 57 -3.93 0.56 -3.75
CA MET A 57 -2.76 1.20 -3.16
C MET A 57 -1.51 0.79 -3.91
N PHE A 58 -0.65 1.77 -4.17
CA PHE A 58 0.71 1.54 -4.60
C PHE A 58 1.65 1.98 -3.50
N ALA A 59 2.60 1.12 -3.15
CA ALA A 59 3.60 1.43 -2.14
C ALA A 59 5.01 1.12 -2.66
N ASN A 60 5.89 2.11 -2.56
CA ASN A 60 7.33 1.94 -2.70
C ASN A 60 8.06 2.49 -1.47
N SER A 61 9.39 2.55 -1.51
CA SER A 61 10.22 3.05 -0.40
C SER A 61 10.02 4.54 -0.06
N ASN A 62 9.40 5.32 -0.95
CA ASN A 62 9.24 6.77 -0.81
C ASN A 62 7.79 7.19 -0.58
N VAL A 63 6.85 6.60 -1.30
CA VAL A 63 5.44 6.99 -1.32
C VAL A 63 4.49 5.81 -1.20
N ILE A 64 3.40 6.03 -0.47
CA ILE A 64 2.17 5.25 -0.52
C ILE A 64 1.13 6.12 -1.22
N ARG A 65 0.60 5.65 -2.35
CA ARG A 65 -0.45 6.31 -3.13
C ARG A 65 -1.72 5.49 -3.02
N ILE A 66 -2.84 6.13 -2.73
CA ILE A 66 -4.15 5.49 -2.58
C ILE A 66 -5.09 6.02 -3.65
N PHE A 67 -5.70 5.11 -4.38
CA PHE A 67 -6.62 5.38 -5.48
C PHE A 67 -8.00 4.84 -5.13
N LYS A 68 -9.04 5.54 -5.58
CA LYS A 68 -10.43 5.15 -5.33
C LYS A 68 -11.13 4.81 -6.63
N SER A 69 -11.82 3.67 -6.66
CA SER A 69 -12.68 3.30 -7.80
C SER A 69 -13.91 4.21 -7.90
N PRO A 70 -14.51 4.39 -9.09
CA PRO A 70 -14.18 3.73 -10.36
C PRO A 70 -13.20 4.51 -11.26
N ASP A 71 -12.91 5.77 -10.94
CA ASP A 71 -12.06 6.63 -11.79
C ASP A 71 -10.56 6.55 -11.43
N PHE A 72 -10.23 5.83 -10.36
CA PHE A 72 -8.88 5.69 -9.82
C PHE A 72 -8.17 7.02 -9.61
N ALA A 73 -8.93 8.05 -9.23
CA ALA A 73 -8.34 9.29 -8.78
C ALA A 73 -7.46 9.01 -7.55
N GLU A 74 -6.26 9.60 -7.53
CA GLU A 74 -5.39 9.57 -6.36
C GLU A 74 -6.06 10.40 -5.26
N VAL A 75 -6.59 9.73 -4.25
CA VAL A 75 -7.32 10.36 -3.14
C VAL A 75 -6.42 10.64 -1.94
N ASN A 76 -5.25 10.00 -1.87
CA ASN A 76 -4.27 10.26 -0.83
C ASN A 76 -2.85 9.88 -1.26
N ARG A 77 -1.87 10.60 -0.72
CA ARG A 77 -0.44 10.39 -0.93
C ARG A 77 0.31 10.58 0.38
N LEU A 78 0.96 9.52 0.86
CA LEU A 78 1.66 9.49 2.13
C LEU A 78 3.15 9.20 1.91
N GLU A 79 4.00 9.71 2.80
CA GLU A 79 5.42 9.39 2.80
C GLU A 79 5.64 8.06 3.50
N THR A 80 6.12 7.04 2.78
CA THR A 80 6.26 5.66 3.30
C THR A 80 7.03 5.61 4.62
N LYS A 81 8.10 6.41 4.73
CA LYS A 81 8.94 6.46 5.94
C LYS A 81 8.21 7.00 7.16
N LYS A 82 7.33 7.99 6.98
CA LYS A 82 6.54 8.56 8.08
C LYS A 82 5.45 7.60 8.55
N VAL A 83 4.87 6.83 7.64
CA VAL A 83 3.86 5.81 7.97
C VAL A 83 4.53 4.62 8.65
N LEU A 84 5.50 4.01 7.98
CA LEU A 84 6.03 2.70 8.36
C LEU A 84 7.16 2.75 9.38
N GLY A 85 7.87 3.89 9.48
CA GLY A 85 8.91 4.11 10.48
C GLY A 85 8.39 4.08 11.92
N PHE A 86 7.08 4.30 12.13
CA PHE A 86 6.43 4.09 13.42
C PHE A 86 6.47 2.62 13.85
N TYR A 87 6.41 1.69 12.90
CA TYR A 87 6.42 0.25 13.17
C TYR A 87 7.83 -0.28 13.35
N ASP A 88 8.74 0.11 12.46
CA ASP A 88 10.17 -0.22 12.54
C ASP A 88 11.02 0.84 11.80
N GLY A 89 11.52 1.82 12.55
CA GLY A 89 12.37 2.88 12.02
C GLY A 89 13.73 2.37 11.51
N SER A 90 14.30 1.37 12.16
CA SER A 90 15.63 0.84 11.78
C SER A 90 15.60 0.15 10.42
N SER A 91 14.50 -0.57 10.13
CA SER A 91 14.31 -1.24 8.84
C SER A 91 13.99 -0.26 7.70
N ILE A 92 13.39 0.91 7.98
CA ILE A 92 12.97 1.88 6.97
C ILE A 92 14.08 2.88 6.56
N GLU A 93 15.14 3.01 7.36
CA GLU A 93 16.28 3.86 7.06
C GLU A 93 17.32 3.21 6.13
N GLY A 94 17.33 1.87 6.05
CA GLY A 94 18.26 1.08 5.25
C GLY A 94 17.70 0.56 3.91
N ILE A 95 18.27 -0.54 3.43
CA ILE A 95 17.71 -1.31 2.29
C ILE A 95 16.48 -2.06 2.81
N ILE A 96 15.28 -1.68 2.35
CA ILE A 96 14.00 -2.26 2.81
C ILE A 96 13.63 -3.48 1.95
N TYR A 97 13.86 -4.72 2.35
CA TYR A 97 13.40 -5.83 1.49
C TYR A 97 11.89 -5.77 1.18
N GLN A 98 11.44 -6.22 0.00
CA GLN A 98 10.01 -6.19 -0.38
C GLN A 98 9.13 -6.87 0.68
N PHE A 99 9.61 -7.99 1.23
CA PHE A 99 8.98 -8.67 2.35
C PHE A 99 8.83 -7.78 3.60
N THR A 100 9.85 -6.98 3.91
CA THR A 100 9.80 -5.99 5.00
C THR A 100 8.73 -4.93 4.73
N LEU A 101 8.66 -4.39 3.50
CA LEU A 101 7.64 -3.42 3.12
C LEU A 101 6.22 -3.99 3.23
N ILE A 102 6.01 -5.23 2.75
CA ILE A 102 4.74 -5.97 2.89
C ILE A 102 4.36 -6.11 4.37
N THR A 103 5.28 -6.61 5.20
CA THR A 103 5.03 -6.84 6.63
C THR A 103 4.68 -5.55 7.36
N LEU A 104 5.36 -4.44 7.04
CA LEU A 104 5.10 -3.15 7.66
C LEU A 104 3.77 -2.55 7.19
N LEU A 105 3.42 -2.67 5.90
CA LEU A 105 2.11 -2.26 5.38
C LEU A 105 0.97 -3.03 6.05
N GLN A 106 1.10 -4.36 6.14
CA GLN A 106 0.14 -5.19 6.87
C GLN A 106 0.04 -4.76 8.33
N SER A 107 1.16 -4.51 9.00
CA SER A 107 1.16 -4.03 10.39
C SER A 107 0.43 -2.70 10.57
N TRP A 108 0.58 -1.78 9.61
CA TRP A 108 -0.11 -0.50 9.60
C TRP A 108 -1.62 -0.62 9.37
N LEU A 109 -2.04 -1.35 8.33
CA LEU A 109 -3.48 -1.61 8.07
C LEU A 109 -4.18 -2.24 9.26
N ARG A 110 -3.45 -3.13 9.92
CA ARG A 110 -3.89 -3.87 11.08
C ARG A 110 -3.99 -3.00 12.34
N ASP A 111 -3.11 -2.00 12.46
CA ASP A 111 -3.19 -1.00 13.53
C ASP A 111 -4.33 -0.01 13.27
N LEU A 112 -4.60 0.35 12.01
CA LEU A 112 -5.76 1.17 11.62
C LEU A 112 -7.09 0.49 11.97
N ASP A 113 -7.16 -0.83 11.85
CA ASP A 113 -8.34 -1.62 12.24
C ASP A 113 -8.51 -1.67 13.77
N TYR A 114 -7.57 -2.34 14.46
CA TYR A 114 -7.78 -2.72 15.86
C TYR A 114 -6.81 -2.08 16.86
N HIS A 115 -6.08 -1.03 16.47
CA HIS A 115 -5.32 -0.15 17.37
C HIS A 115 -4.33 -0.87 18.30
N TRP A 116 -3.72 -1.96 17.81
CA TRP A 116 -2.91 -2.84 18.67
C TRP A 116 -1.59 -2.26 19.12
N LYS A 117 -1.04 -1.35 18.33
CA LYS A 117 0.23 -0.68 18.63
C LYS A 117 -0.02 0.75 19.10
N SER A 118 -1.01 1.43 18.54
CA SER A 118 -1.32 2.82 18.86
C SER A 118 -2.82 3.06 18.96
N GLU A 119 -3.24 3.83 19.98
CA GLU A 119 -4.59 4.41 20.03
C GLU A 119 -4.83 5.40 18.88
N ASN A 120 -3.76 5.98 18.31
CA ASN A 120 -3.81 6.85 17.15
C ASN A 120 -2.74 6.39 16.14
N PRO A 121 -3.04 5.41 15.27
CA PRO A 121 -2.11 4.94 14.25
C PRO A 121 -1.71 6.09 13.31
N PRO A 122 -0.51 6.04 12.71
CA PRO A 122 -0.09 7.03 11.73
C PRO A 122 -1.14 7.21 10.64
N TYR A 123 -1.52 8.46 10.39
CA TYR A 123 -2.45 8.88 9.34
C TYR A 123 -3.91 8.38 9.49
N LEU A 124 -4.34 8.04 10.71
CA LEU A 124 -5.72 7.60 10.99
C LEU A 124 -6.79 8.53 10.39
N GLU A 125 -6.67 9.84 10.64
CA GLU A 125 -7.66 10.83 10.19
C GLU A 125 -7.65 11.02 8.67
N GLU A 126 -6.49 10.93 8.03
CA GLU A 126 -6.36 11.00 6.57
C GLU A 126 -6.98 9.77 5.89
N ILE A 127 -6.81 8.58 6.45
CA ILE A 127 -7.42 7.33 5.96
C ILE A 127 -8.94 7.33 6.21
N LYS A 128 -9.39 7.92 7.31
CA LYS A 128 -10.80 8.15 7.59
C LYS A 128 -11.44 9.14 6.61
N ALA A 129 -10.76 10.24 6.31
CA ALA A 129 -11.27 11.29 5.43
C ALA A 129 -11.58 10.79 4.00
N ILE A 130 -10.79 9.85 3.48
CA ILE A 130 -11.04 9.24 2.16
C ILE A 130 -12.08 8.12 2.18
N GLY A 131 -12.52 7.70 3.38
CA GLY A 131 -13.50 6.64 3.62
C GLY A 131 -12.92 5.22 3.63
N LEU A 132 -11.61 5.06 3.54
CA LEU A 132 -10.96 3.74 3.57
C LEU A 132 -11.05 3.11 4.97
N LEU A 133 -10.92 3.90 6.04
CA LEU A 133 -10.93 3.36 7.41
C LEU A 133 -12.20 2.54 7.72
N ALA A 134 -13.37 2.98 7.24
CA ALA A 134 -14.63 2.27 7.47
C ALA A 134 -14.72 0.91 6.75
N LEU A 135 -13.86 0.66 5.75
CA LEU A 135 -13.76 -0.63 5.08
C LEU A 135 -12.69 -1.53 5.70
N LEU A 136 -11.85 -0.99 6.59
CA LEU A 136 -10.78 -1.73 7.25
C LEU A 136 -11.22 -2.37 8.58
N GLU A 137 -12.51 -2.29 8.94
CA GLU A 137 -13.04 -2.92 10.15
C GLU A 137 -13.04 -4.46 10.01
N ASP A 138 -12.41 -5.14 10.98
CA ASP A 138 -12.28 -6.60 11.03
C ASP A 138 -11.62 -7.20 9.78
N ILE A 139 -10.53 -6.59 9.30
CA ILE A 139 -9.86 -7.06 8.08
C ILE A 139 -8.93 -8.25 8.31
N THR A 140 -8.75 -9.00 7.22
CA THR A 140 -7.61 -9.90 7.05
C THR A 140 -6.75 -9.42 5.88
N THR A 141 -5.46 -9.74 5.91
CA THR A 141 -4.53 -9.47 4.80
C THR A 141 -3.88 -10.77 4.32
N GLU A 142 -3.73 -10.90 3.01
CA GLU A 142 -3.15 -12.09 2.37
C GLU A 142 -2.11 -11.67 1.32
N ASP A 143 -0.97 -12.36 1.30
CA ASP A 143 0.05 -12.23 0.26
C ASP A 143 -0.41 -12.97 -1.00
N LEU A 144 -0.46 -12.29 -2.14
CA LEU A 144 -0.84 -12.86 -3.43
C LEU A 144 0.33 -13.60 -4.11
N GLN A 145 1.57 -13.33 -3.68
CA GLN A 145 2.80 -13.90 -4.27
C GLN A 145 3.24 -15.26 -3.67
N LEU A 146 2.48 -15.84 -2.73
CA LEU A 146 2.75 -17.18 -2.16
C LEU A 146 2.02 -18.33 -2.88
N LEU A 147 1.37 -18.07 -4.01
CA LEU A 147 0.57 -19.07 -4.75
C LEU A 147 1.09 -19.41 -6.17
N SER A 148 2.34 -19.06 -6.50
CA SER A 148 3.01 -19.49 -7.74
C SER A 148 4.03 -20.60 -7.50
#